data_AF-A0AAV5WVX9-F1
#
_entry.id   AF-A0AAV5WVX9-F1
#
_cell.length_a   1.000
_cell.length_b   1.000
_cell.length_c   1.000
_cell.angle_alpha   90.00
_cell.angle_beta   90.00
_cell.angle_gamma   90.00
#
_symmetry.space_group_name_H-M   'P 1'
#
loop_
_entity.id
_entity.type
_entity.pdbx_description
1 polymer ?
#
loop_
_entity_poly.entity_id
_entity_poly.type
_entity_poly.pdbx_seq_one_letter_code
_entity_poly.pdbx_strand_id
1 'polypeptide(L)'
;RLGFVFLFVSLTHAGVHRNHPYKVSRSSRSINDWHCGIGDISGGLSYALAQFTNHTSTFSEINNCCMEHDDLLEMDGLSRQEVDRVFCQCLEDINSVYVNYIVSPLFCHAIKAYTLLFHANK
;
A
#
# COMPACT_ATOMS: atom_id res chain seq x y z
N ARG A 1 -31.70 46.48 0.19
CA ARG A 1 -31.75 45.16 0.86
C ARG A 1 -30.69 44.27 0.22
N LEU A 2 -29.50 44.22 0.80
CA LEU A 2 -28.38 43.37 0.39
C LEU A 2 -28.55 42.01 1.11
N GLY A 3 -28.64 40.91 0.37
CA GLY A 3 -28.63 39.55 0.91
C GLY A 3 -27.41 38.81 0.37
N PHE A 4 -26.44 38.55 1.24
CA PHE A 4 -25.17 37.89 0.95
C PHE A 4 -25.38 36.44 0.48
N VAL A 5 -24.81 36.12 -0.68
CA VAL A 5 -24.65 34.76 -1.20
C VAL A 5 -23.48 34.12 -0.46
N PHE A 6 -23.76 33.14 0.40
CA PHE A 6 -22.72 32.30 1.00
C PHE A 6 -22.35 31.18 0.02
N LEU A 7 -21.21 31.37 -0.64
CA LEU A 7 -20.44 30.33 -1.30
C LEU A 7 -19.99 29.31 -0.26
N PHE A 8 -20.58 28.12 -0.27
CA PHE A 8 -19.94 26.95 0.35
C PHE A 8 -18.85 26.48 -0.60
N VAL A 9 -17.62 26.82 -0.24
CA VAL A 9 -16.39 26.36 -0.89
C VAL A 9 -16.36 24.84 -0.85
N SER A 10 -16.42 24.22 -2.02
CA SER A 10 -16.12 22.80 -2.20
C SER A 10 -14.68 22.54 -1.73
N LEU A 11 -14.52 21.87 -0.58
CA LEU A 11 -13.26 21.24 -0.19
C LEU A 11 -13.08 20.00 -1.05
N THR A 12 -12.64 20.22 -2.29
CA THR A 12 -11.99 19.19 -3.09
C THR A 12 -10.76 18.74 -2.29
N HIS A 13 -10.86 17.57 -1.67
CA HIS A 13 -9.67 16.89 -1.19
C HIS A 13 -8.79 16.66 -2.41
N ALA A 14 -7.62 17.31 -2.39
CA ALA A 14 -6.61 17.18 -3.41
C ALA A 14 -6.15 15.72 -3.45
N GLY A 15 -6.78 14.92 -4.31
CA GLY A 15 -6.19 13.70 -4.80
C GLY A 15 -4.88 14.11 -5.48
N VAL A 16 -3.76 13.75 -4.85
CA VAL A 16 -2.43 13.96 -5.42
C VAL A 16 -2.32 13.02 -6.63
N HIS A 17 -2.75 13.48 -7.80
CA HIS A 17 -2.45 12.84 -9.07
C HIS A 17 -0.94 12.95 -9.32
N ARG A 18 -0.16 11.97 -8.88
CA ARG A 18 1.23 11.79 -9.34
C ARG A 18 1.20 11.18 -10.74
N ASN A 19 1.11 12.03 -11.76
CA ASN A 19 1.47 11.65 -13.12
C ASN A 19 3.00 11.65 -13.24
N HIS A 20 3.63 10.49 -13.07
CA HIS A 20 4.99 10.25 -13.54
C HIS A 20 4.99 9.01 -14.42
N PRO A 21 5.29 9.13 -15.74
CA PRO A 21 5.47 7.98 -16.60
C PRO A 21 6.88 7.41 -16.35
N TYR A 22 7.06 6.69 -15.25
CA TYR A 22 8.31 5.99 -14.98
C TYR A 22 8.16 4.51 -15.33
N LYS A 23 9.01 4.03 -16.26
CA LYS A 23 9.08 2.60 -16.61
C LYS A 23 9.88 1.89 -15.52
N VAL A 24 9.16 1.31 -14.56
CA VAL A 24 9.70 0.29 -13.64
C VAL A 24 10.22 -0.89 -14.47
N SER A 25 11.44 -1.34 -14.19
CA SER A 25 12.00 -2.55 -14.79
C SER A 25 11.38 -3.78 -14.13
N ARG A 26 10.09 -4.00 -14.47
CA ARG A 26 9.21 -5.08 -14.03
C ARG A 26 9.98 -6.39 -13.80
N SER A 27 10.23 -6.74 -12.54
CA SER A 27 10.36 -8.15 -12.14
C SER A 27 9.17 -8.89 -12.78
N SER A 28 9.36 -10.09 -13.35
CA SER A 28 8.44 -10.80 -14.26
C SER A 28 6.99 -11.08 -13.80
N ARG A 29 6.52 -10.44 -12.73
CA ARG A 29 5.19 -10.56 -12.12
C ARG A 29 4.16 -9.79 -12.96
N SER A 30 3.09 -10.49 -13.32
CA SER A 30 1.93 -9.94 -14.02
C SER A 30 1.16 -9.00 -13.10
N ILE A 31 0.50 -7.98 -13.65
CA ILE A 31 -0.41 -7.09 -12.88
C ILE A 31 -1.59 -7.85 -12.25
N ASN A 32 -1.86 -9.07 -12.73
CA ASN A 32 -2.90 -9.95 -12.20
C ASN A 32 -2.39 -10.90 -11.10
N ASP A 33 -1.09 -10.90 -10.80
CA ASP A 33 -0.50 -11.79 -9.81
C ASP A 33 -0.67 -11.22 -8.40
N TRP A 34 -0.54 -12.10 -7.39
CA TRP A 34 -0.48 -11.69 -6.01
C TRP A 34 0.93 -11.22 -5.64
N HIS A 35 1.06 -10.01 -5.13
CA HIS A 35 2.33 -9.32 -4.88
C HIS A 35 2.71 -9.26 -3.40
N CYS A 36 1.80 -9.56 -2.47
CA CYS A 36 2.13 -9.47 -1.05
C CYS A 36 2.90 -10.71 -0.58
N GLY A 37 4.08 -10.52 0.00
CA GLY A 37 4.87 -11.59 0.62
C GLY A 37 6.09 -12.01 -0.20
N ILE A 38 7.00 -12.71 0.45
CA ILE A 38 8.28 -13.19 -0.09
C ILE A 38 8.20 -14.71 -0.27
N GLY A 39 8.16 -15.16 -1.53
CA GLY A 39 8.05 -16.58 -1.88
C GLY A 39 6.72 -17.24 -1.50
N ASP A 40 6.62 -18.53 -1.76
CA ASP A 40 5.33 -19.26 -1.77
C ASP A 40 4.63 -19.29 -0.41
N ILE A 41 5.39 -19.45 0.69
CA ILE A 41 4.80 -19.62 2.02
C ILE A 41 4.18 -18.31 2.52
N SER A 42 4.97 -17.23 2.56
CA SER A 42 4.46 -15.96 3.06
C SER A 42 3.51 -15.30 2.07
N GLY A 43 3.67 -15.55 0.77
CA GLY A 43 2.71 -15.18 -0.28
C GLY A 43 1.37 -15.88 -0.15
N GLY A 44 1.37 -17.20 0.11
CA GLY A 44 0.13 -17.95 0.36
C GLY A 44 -0.59 -17.50 1.62
N LEU A 45 0.16 -17.20 2.70
CA LEU A 45 -0.42 -16.72 3.94
C LEU A 45 -1.04 -15.32 3.79
N SER A 46 -0.34 -14.38 3.18
CA SER A 46 -0.85 -13.02 2.94
C SER A 46 -2.08 -13.05 2.02
N TYR A 47 -2.07 -13.92 1.00
CA TYR A 47 -3.22 -14.14 0.12
C TYR A 47 -4.43 -14.62 0.91
N ALA A 48 -4.26 -15.65 1.75
CA ALA A 48 -5.32 -16.18 2.58
C ALA A 48 -5.90 -15.12 3.53
N LEU A 49 -5.05 -14.29 4.14
CA LEU A 49 -5.47 -13.18 5.00
C LEU A 49 -6.30 -12.14 4.24
N ALA A 50 -5.88 -11.76 3.04
CA ALA A 50 -6.60 -10.78 2.23
C ALA A 50 -7.97 -11.28 1.75
N GLN A 51 -8.13 -12.60 1.54
CA GLN A 51 -9.42 -13.19 1.15
C GLN A 51 -10.52 -13.02 2.20
N PHE A 52 -10.18 -12.84 3.48
CA PHE A 52 -11.17 -12.59 4.54
C PHE A 52 -11.82 -11.19 4.47
N THR A 53 -11.36 -10.31 3.58
CA THR A 53 -11.99 -9.00 3.35
C THR A 53 -13.39 -9.10 2.76
N ASN A 54 -13.78 -10.26 2.18
CA ASN A 54 -15.07 -10.52 1.52
C ASN A 54 -15.41 -9.55 0.35
N HIS A 55 -14.46 -8.72 -0.10
CA HIS A 55 -14.66 -7.74 -1.16
C HIS A 55 -13.49 -7.78 -2.14
N THR A 56 -13.78 -8.11 -3.41
CA THR A 56 -12.77 -8.19 -4.47
C THR A 56 -12.02 -6.86 -4.66
N SER A 57 -12.69 -5.72 -4.51
CA SER A 57 -12.03 -4.40 -4.58
C SER A 57 -10.98 -4.22 -3.49
N THR A 58 -11.32 -4.55 -2.24
CA THR A 58 -10.40 -4.47 -1.11
C THR A 58 -9.23 -5.42 -1.25
N PHE A 59 -9.48 -6.63 -1.76
CA PHE A 59 -8.42 -7.58 -2.10
C PHE A 59 -7.43 -6.98 -3.11
N SER A 60 -7.93 -6.35 -4.17
CA SER A 60 -7.10 -5.67 -5.17
C SER A 60 -6.37 -4.45 -4.62
N GLU A 61 -6.99 -3.67 -3.74
CA GLU A 61 -6.36 -2.52 -3.07
C GLU A 61 -5.17 -2.95 -2.20
N ILE A 62 -5.32 -4.02 -1.40
CA ILE A 62 -4.21 -4.59 -0.63
C ILE A 62 -3.08 -5.03 -1.56
N ASN A 63 -3.41 -5.74 -2.64
CA ASN A 63 -2.43 -6.21 -3.61
C ASN A 63 -1.65 -5.05 -4.26
N ASN A 64 -2.35 -3.96 -4.58
CA ASN A 64 -1.74 -2.75 -5.14
C ASN A 64 -0.75 -2.10 -4.18
N CYS A 65 -1.05 -2.05 -2.88
CA CYS A 65 -0.10 -1.56 -1.88
C CYS A 65 1.19 -2.40 -1.87
N CYS A 66 1.08 -3.72 -2.01
CA CYS A 66 2.24 -4.61 -2.06
C CYS A 66 3.05 -4.44 -3.36
N MET A 67 2.36 -4.27 -4.50
CA MET A 67 3.02 -3.99 -5.77
C MET A 67 3.78 -2.65 -5.70
N GLU A 68 3.17 -1.59 -5.16
CA GLU A 68 3.84 -0.30 -4.97
C GLU A 68 5.03 -0.42 -4.01
N HIS A 69 4.90 -1.18 -2.93
CA HIS A 69 6.02 -1.43 -1.99
C HIS A 69 7.20 -2.08 -2.70
N ASP A 70 6.97 -3.14 -3.47
CA ASP A 70 8.02 -3.81 -4.24
C ASP A 70 8.67 -2.87 -5.27
N ASP A 71 7.88 -2.08 -5.99
CA ASP A 71 8.39 -1.11 -6.96
C ASP A 71 9.28 -0.04 -6.28
N LEU A 72 8.85 0.46 -5.12
CA LEU A 72 9.62 1.45 -4.35
C LEU A 72 10.90 0.86 -3.74
N LEU A 73 10.95 -0.44 -3.45
CA LEU A 73 12.16 -1.12 -2.99
C LEU A 73 13.24 -1.21 -4.08
N GLU A 74 12.84 -1.21 -5.35
CA GLU A 74 13.75 -1.21 -6.49
C GLU A 74 14.27 0.19 -6.85
N MET A 75 13.72 1.25 -6.24
CA MET A 75 14.12 2.64 -6.52
C MET A 75 15.35 3.06 -5.71
N ASP A 76 16.36 3.59 -6.42
CA ASP A 76 17.51 4.22 -5.79
C ASP A 76 17.12 5.51 -5.04
N GLY A 77 17.74 5.71 -3.87
CA GLY A 77 17.59 6.94 -3.08
C GLY A 77 16.45 6.95 -2.06
N LEU A 78 15.60 5.92 -2.02
CA LEU A 78 14.62 5.73 -0.95
C LEU A 78 15.20 4.84 0.16
N SER A 79 15.05 5.28 1.40
CA SER A 79 15.40 4.42 2.54
C SER A 79 14.32 3.36 2.71
N ARG A 80 14.72 2.15 3.12
CA ARG A 80 13.79 1.06 3.41
C ARG A 80 12.68 1.47 4.39
N GLN A 81 13.04 2.29 5.39
CA GLN A 81 12.08 2.81 6.38
C GLN A 81 11.02 3.71 5.74
N GLU A 82 11.40 4.53 4.77
CA GLU A 82 10.46 5.38 4.04
C GLU A 82 9.53 4.56 3.15
N VAL A 83 10.07 3.54 2.46
CA VAL A 83 9.28 2.62 1.64
C VAL A 83 8.26 1.85 2.51
N ASP A 84 8.71 1.33 3.66
CA ASP A 84 7.84 0.65 4.62
C ASP A 84 6.77 1.59 5.21
N ARG A 85 7.09 2.88 5.40
CA ARG A 85 6.12 3.90 5.85
C ARG A 85 5.02 4.14 4.81
N VAL A 86 5.39 4.30 3.54
CA VAL A 86 4.44 4.51 2.43
C VAL A 86 3.51 3.30 2.29
N PHE A 87 4.06 2.09 2.37
CA PHE A 87 3.24 0.87 2.36
C PHE A 87 2.22 0.82 3.49
N CYS A 88 2.63 1.13 4.72
CA CYS A 88 1.72 1.15 5.85
C CYS A 88 0.60 2.17 5.68
N GLN A 89 0.95 3.36 5.20
CA GLN A 89 -0.02 4.40 4.90
C GLN A 89 -1.00 3.94 3.79
N CYS A 90 -0.52 3.27 2.75
CA CYS A 90 -1.36 2.72 1.70
C CYS A 90 -2.42 1.75 2.25
N LEU A 91 -2.05 0.86 3.18
CA LEU A 91 -3.00 -0.06 3.81
C LEU A 91 -3.99 0.65 4.74
N GLU A 92 -3.56 1.68 5.47
CA GLU A 92 -4.42 2.48 6.36
C GLU A 92 -5.45 3.34 5.61
N ASP A 93 -5.15 3.73 4.36
CA ASP A 93 -6.04 4.51 3.50
C ASP A 93 -7.16 3.65 2.85
N ILE A 94 -7.08 2.32 2.97
CA ILE A 94 -8.12 1.41 2.47
C ILE A 94 -9.36 1.51 3.37
N ASN A 95 -10.52 1.78 2.75
CA ASN A 95 -11.80 1.94 3.47
C ASN A 95 -12.40 0.59 3.92
N SER A 96 -11.71 -0.11 4.82
CA SER A 96 -12.16 -1.38 5.40
C SER A 96 -11.72 -1.52 6.85
N VAL A 97 -12.69 -1.76 7.74
CA VAL A 97 -12.44 -2.00 9.17
C VAL A 97 -11.52 -3.21 9.37
N TYR A 98 -11.74 -4.29 8.61
CA TYR A 98 -10.88 -5.47 8.69
C TYR A 98 -9.44 -5.15 8.28
N VAL A 99 -9.26 -4.34 7.22
CA VAL A 99 -7.92 -3.95 6.80
C VAL A 99 -7.24 -3.11 7.87
N ASN A 100 -7.92 -2.10 8.41
CA ASN A 100 -7.34 -1.17 9.36
C ASN A 100 -7.00 -1.80 10.72
N TYR A 101 -7.78 -2.78 11.18
CA TYR A 101 -7.54 -3.42 12.49
C TYR A 101 -6.74 -4.73 12.41
N ILE A 102 -6.74 -5.43 11.27
CA ILE A 102 -6.11 -6.76 11.15
C ILE A 102 -5.00 -6.74 10.11
N VAL A 103 -5.31 -6.44 8.85
CA VAL A 103 -4.36 -6.59 7.74
C VAL A 103 -3.21 -5.59 7.86
N SER A 104 -3.51 -4.30 8.01
CA SER A 104 -2.52 -3.24 8.11
C SER A 104 -1.54 -3.48 9.26
N PRO A 105 -1.98 -3.68 10.53
CA PRO A 105 -1.05 -3.96 11.62
C PRO A 105 -0.18 -5.21 11.39
N LEU A 106 -0.75 -6.30 10.86
CA LEU A 106 0.00 -7.54 10.61
C LEU A 106 1.06 -7.34 9.52
N PHE A 107 0.67 -6.75 8.40
CA PHE A 107 1.55 -6.59 7.24
C PHE A 107 2.64 -5.56 7.56
N CYS A 108 2.28 -4.44 8.19
CA CYS A 108 3.22 -3.43 8.66
C CYS A 108 4.24 -3.98 9.65
N HIS A 109 3.81 -4.74 10.65
CA HIS A 109 4.75 -5.35 11.59
C HIS A 109 5.65 -6.37 10.91
N ALA A 110 5.13 -7.17 9.97
CA ALA A 110 5.92 -8.14 9.23
C ALA A 110 7.07 -7.47 8.46
N ILE A 111 6.79 -6.42 7.69
CA ILE A 111 7.83 -5.72 6.91
C ILE A 111 8.81 -4.96 7.81
N LYS A 112 8.33 -4.33 8.89
CA LYS A 112 9.20 -3.62 9.83
C LYS A 112 10.11 -4.58 10.58
N ALA A 113 9.59 -5.73 11.01
CA ALA A 113 10.38 -6.78 11.63
C ALA A 113 11.43 -7.33 10.64
N TYR A 114 11.06 -7.54 9.38
CA TYR A 114 12.01 -7.93 8.34
C TYR A 114 13.12 -6.90 8.15
N THR A 115 12.78 -5.62 8.06
CA THR A 115 13.76 -4.51 7.97
C THR A 115 14.68 -4.49 9.19
N LEU A 116 14.15 -4.66 10.40
CA LEU A 116 14.96 -4.71 11.62
C LEU A 116 15.92 -5.91 11.66
N LEU A 117 15.45 -7.10 11.26
CA LEU A 117 16.25 -8.33 11.34
C LEU A 117 17.32 -8.41 10.25
N PHE A 118 17.00 -7.97 9.03
CA PHE A 118 17.85 -8.20 7.85
C PHE A 118 18.51 -6.95 7.29
N HIS A 119 18.03 -5.76 7.64
CA HIS A 119 18.51 -4.50 7.06
C HIS A 119 19.01 -3.48 8.09
N ALA A 120 18.70 -3.60 9.38
CA ALA A 120 19.18 -2.65 10.40
C ALA A 120 20.67 -2.82 10.78
N ASN A 121 21.35 -3.85 10.28
CA ASN A 121 22.78 -4.13 10.54
C ASN A 121 23.69 -3.79 9.34
N LYS A 122 23.21 -3.00 8.38
CA LYS A 122 24.01 -2.43 7.28
C LYS A 122 24.01 -0.91 7.38
#